data_AF-A0A4Q3IWP1-F1
#
_entry.id   AF-A0A4Q3IWP1-F1
#
_cell.length_a   1.000
_cell.length_b   1.000
_cell.length_c   1.000
_cell.angle_alpha   90.00
_cell.angle_beta   90.00
_cell.angle_gamma   90.00
#
_symmetry.space_group_name_H-M   'P 1'
#
loop_
_entity.id
_entity.type
_entity.pdbx_description
1 polymer ?
#
loop_
_entity_poly.entity_id
_entity_poly.type
_entity_poly.pdbx_seq_one_letter_code
_entity_poly.pdbx_strand_id
1 'polypeptide(L)'
;MLSFRRRTLLAAALLSSALFVPAAFAQDFDANATIRIGSLYEPQNLDNTAGAGQGINEAFNGNVYEALFQLTDNGTVEPKLVESHEASEDGLTYTFK
;
A
#
# COMPACT_ATOMS: atom_id res chain seq x y z
N MET A 1 -29.09 -32.33 39.41
CA MET A 1 -28.09 -31.33 39.87
C MET A 1 -26.79 -31.31 39.07
N LEU A 2 -26.34 -32.43 38.47
CA LEU A 2 -25.07 -32.51 37.73
C LEU A 2 -25.07 -31.85 36.33
N SER A 3 -26.24 -31.74 35.68
CA SER A 3 -26.38 -31.16 34.33
C SER A 3 -26.33 -29.63 34.30
N PHE A 4 -26.75 -28.96 35.38
CA PHE A 4 -26.78 -27.49 35.46
C PHE A 4 -25.37 -26.91 35.62
N ARG A 5 -24.50 -27.59 36.39
CA ARG A 5 -23.08 -27.25 36.58
C ARG A 5 -22.26 -27.40 35.29
N ARG A 6 -22.56 -28.40 34.45
CA ARG A 6 -21.89 -28.58 33.15
C ARG A 6 -22.21 -27.46 32.16
N ARG A 7 -23.44 -26.94 32.17
CA ARG A 7 -23.86 -25.82 31.30
C ARG A 7 -23.27 -24.47 31.73
N THR A 8 -23.11 -24.24 33.04
CA THR A 8 -22.44 -23.03 33.56
C THR A 8 -20.94 -23.03 33.29
N LEU A 9 -20.29 -24.19 33.35
CA LEU A 9 -18.86 -24.32 33.02
C LEU A 9 -18.57 -24.10 31.51
N LEU A 10 -19.46 -24.55 30.62
CA LEU A 10 -19.36 -24.30 29.18
C LEU A 10 -19.57 -22.83 28.81
N ALA A 11 -20.50 -22.13 29.46
CA ALA A 11 -20.73 -20.70 29.25
C ALA A 11 -19.56 -19.83 29.76
N ALA A 12 -18.92 -20.22 30.86
CA ALA A 12 -17.75 -19.53 31.38
C ALA A 12 -16.51 -19.69 30.48
N ALA A 13 -16.34 -20.85 29.83
CA ALA A 13 -15.24 -21.11 28.90
C ALA A 13 -15.36 -20.33 27.57
N LEU A 14 -16.59 -20.07 27.11
CA LEU A 14 -16.86 -19.24 25.92
C LEU A 14 -16.69 -17.74 26.20
N LEU A 15 -16.96 -17.28 27.43
CA LEU A 15 -16.72 -15.89 27.82
C LEU A 15 -15.22 -15.59 28.01
N SER A 16 -14.42 -16.55 28.47
CA SER A 16 -12.97 -16.37 28.62
C SER A 16 -12.20 -16.44 27.30
N SER A 17 -12.74 -17.06 26.25
CA SER A 17 -12.17 -16.99 24.90
C SER A 17 -12.36 -15.65 24.19
N ALA A 18 -13.32 -14.82 24.63
CA ALA A 18 -13.58 -13.51 24.03
C ALA A 18 -12.62 -12.39 24.51
N LEU A 19 -11.82 -12.65 25.55
CA LEU A 19 -10.84 -11.69 26.09
C LEU A 19 -9.44 -11.83 25.51
N PHE A 20 -9.21 -12.86 24.68
CA PHE A 20 -7.96 -13.06 23.94
C PHE A 20 -8.14 -12.72 22.46
N VAL A 21 -8.84 -11.62 22.15
CA VAL A 21 -8.54 -10.92 20.90
C VAL A 21 -7.14 -10.36 21.13
N PRO A 22 -6.09 -10.84 20.43
CA PRO A 22 -4.85 -10.09 20.46
C PRO A 22 -5.23 -8.74 19.90
N ALA A 23 -5.19 -7.70 20.73
CA ALA A 23 -5.15 -6.35 20.22
C ALA A 23 -4.06 -6.39 19.14
N ALA A 24 -4.43 -6.13 17.89
CA ALA A 24 -3.47 -6.00 16.83
C ALA A 24 -2.66 -4.75 17.18
N PHE A 25 -1.66 -4.93 18.04
CA PHE A 25 -0.68 -3.91 18.35
C PHE A 25 -0.02 -3.60 17.02
N ALA A 26 -0.21 -2.37 16.53
CA ALA A 26 0.59 -1.85 15.45
C ALA A 26 2.05 -2.12 15.83
N GLN A 27 2.74 -2.93 15.03
CA GLN A 27 4.16 -3.16 15.27
C GLN A 27 4.87 -1.82 15.08
N ASP A 28 5.78 -1.48 16.00
CA ASP A 28 6.64 -0.31 15.83
C ASP A 28 7.38 -0.44 14.49
N PHE A 29 7.54 0.69 13.78
CA PHE A 29 8.26 0.68 12.51
C PHE A 29 9.75 0.41 12.76
N ASP A 30 10.36 -0.41 11.91
CA ASP A 30 11.82 -0.60 11.92
C ASP A 30 12.46 0.34 10.90
N ALA A 31 13.22 1.32 11.37
CA ALA A 31 13.95 2.26 10.53
C ALA A 31 15.02 1.58 9.65
N ASN A 32 15.40 0.34 9.95
CA ASN A 32 16.34 -0.47 9.18
C ASN A 32 15.66 -1.62 8.42
N ALA A 33 14.33 -1.56 8.28
CA ALA A 33 13.59 -2.55 7.51
C ALA A 33 14.15 -2.64 6.09
N THR A 34 14.36 -3.88 5.62
CA THR A 34 14.78 -4.16 4.24
C THR A 34 13.72 -4.99 3.57
N ILE A 35 13.23 -4.52 2.42
CA ILE A 35 12.34 -5.29 1.54
C ILE A 35 13.13 -5.81 0.35
N ARG A 36 12.83 -7.05 -0.07
CA ARG A 36 13.41 -7.67 -1.27
C ARG A 36 12.28 -7.93 -2.25
N ILE A 37 12.28 -7.18 -3.35
CA ILE A 37 11.28 -7.28 -4.41
C ILE A 37 11.95 -7.95 -5.61
N GLY A 38 11.33 -9.01 -6.14
CA GLY A 38 11.78 -9.66 -7.37
C GLY A 38 11.00 -9.14 -8.57
N SER A 39 11.70 -8.81 -9.66
CA SER A 39 11.09 -8.50 -10.95
C SER A 39 11.20 -9.69 -11.89
N LEU A 40 10.19 -9.89 -12.74
CA LEU A 40 10.22 -10.93 -13.78
C LEU A 40 11.19 -10.60 -14.92
N TYR A 41 11.39 -9.31 -15.19
CA TYR A 41 12.23 -8.83 -16.28
C TYR A 41 13.37 -7.98 -15.74
N GLU A 42 14.56 -8.13 -16.33
CA GLU A 42 15.69 -7.28 -15.98
C GLU A 42 15.50 -5.84 -16.55
N PRO A 43 15.95 -4.80 -15.84
CA PRO A 43 16.05 -3.47 -16.44
C PRO A 43 17.13 -3.45 -17.53
N GLN A 44 16.77 -2.99 -18.74
CA GLN A 44 17.68 -2.98 -19.90
C GLN A 44 18.60 -1.75 -19.94
N ASN A 45 18.15 -0.62 -19.39
CA ASN A 45 18.89 0.65 -19.32
C ASN A 45 18.30 1.52 -18.19
N LEU A 46 18.88 2.71 -17.99
CA LEU A 46 18.46 3.71 -17.00
C LEU A 46 17.80 4.93 -17.65
N ASP A 47 17.15 4.76 -18.80
CA ASP A 47 16.52 5.85 -19.55
C ASP A 47 15.01 5.61 -19.62
N ASN A 48 14.23 6.49 -18.97
CA ASN A 48 12.76 6.38 -18.93
C ASN A 48 12.09 6.67 -20.28
N THR A 49 12.83 7.20 -21.27
CA THR A 49 12.35 7.46 -22.64
C THR A 49 12.75 6.38 -23.63
N ALA A 50 13.82 5.63 -23.33
CA ALA A 50 14.38 4.60 -24.20
C ALA A 50 14.18 3.16 -23.68
N GLY A 51 13.33 2.97 -22.66
CA GLY A 51 13.07 1.68 -22.05
C GLY A 51 11.61 1.51 -21.61
N ALA A 52 10.82 0.74 -22.36
CA ALA A 52 9.39 0.51 -22.10
C ALA A 52 9.09 -0.86 -21.46
N GLY A 53 10.05 -1.43 -20.71
CA GLY A 53 9.92 -2.75 -20.10
C GLY A 53 9.34 -2.71 -18.69
N GLN A 54 8.64 -3.78 -18.28
CA GLN A 54 8.14 -3.96 -16.91
C GLN A 54 9.26 -3.83 -15.87
N GLY A 55 10.44 -4.39 -16.12
CA GLY A 55 11.58 -4.33 -15.19
C GLY A 55 12.06 -2.92 -14.88
N ILE A 56 12.08 -2.02 -15.88
CA ILE A 56 12.43 -0.61 -15.66
C ILE A 56 11.34 0.09 -14.82
N ASN A 57 10.07 -0.14 -15.15
CA ASN A 57 8.96 0.46 -14.41
C ASN A 57 8.98 0.05 -12.93
N GLU A 58 9.14 -1.23 -12.63
CA GLU A 58 9.16 -1.74 -11.25
C GLU A 58 10.37 -1.24 -10.46
N ALA A 59 11.55 -1.19 -11.08
CA ALA A 59 12.77 -0.80 -10.39
C ALA A 59 12.89 0.72 -10.19
N PHE A 60 12.50 1.54 -11.18
CA PHE A 60 12.85 2.96 -11.19
C PHE A 60 11.67 3.92 -10.96
N ASN A 61 10.46 3.62 -11.44
CA ASN A 61 9.32 4.53 -11.25
C ASN A 61 8.86 4.51 -9.79
N GLY A 62 8.85 5.68 -9.16
CA GLY A 62 8.54 5.84 -7.74
C GLY A 62 9.73 5.60 -6.79
N ASN A 63 10.86 5.09 -7.27
CA ASN A 63 12.10 4.92 -6.49
C ASN A 63 13.18 5.95 -6.88
N VAL A 64 13.35 6.16 -8.20
CA VAL A 64 14.36 7.07 -8.78
C VAL A 64 13.69 8.18 -9.58
N TYR A 65 12.66 7.86 -10.35
CA TYR A 65 11.85 8.86 -11.05
C TYR A 65 10.56 9.12 -10.32
N GLU A 66 10.14 10.38 -10.28
CA GLU A 66 8.86 10.80 -9.73
C GLU A 66 7.99 11.45 -10.80
N ALA A 67 6.77 10.94 -10.99
CA ALA A 67 5.81 11.49 -11.92
C ALA A 67 5.00 12.63 -11.26
N LEU A 68 4.39 13.49 -12.08
CA LEU A 68 3.51 14.57 -11.60
C LEU A 68 2.35 14.03 -10.74
N PHE A 69 1.77 12.90 -11.16
CA PHE A 69 0.67 12.23 -10.48
C PHE A 69 0.99 10.76 -10.24
N GLN A 70 0.30 10.15 -9.27
CA GLN A 70 0.34 8.72 -9.01
C GLN A 70 -1.07 8.14 -9.03
N LEU A 71 -1.18 6.91 -9.55
CA LEU A 71 -2.34 6.06 -9.33
C LEU A 71 -2.19 5.37 -7.97
N THR A 72 -3.15 5.56 -7.07
CA THR A 72 -3.15 4.94 -5.75
C THR A 72 -3.65 3.50 -5.82
N ASP A 73 -3.43 2.75 -4.74
CA ASP A 73 -3.96 1.38 -4.58
C ASP A 73 -5.49 1.31 -4.63
N ASN A 74 -6.17 2.43 -4.35
CA ASN A 74 -7.61 2.56 -4.46
C ASN A 74 -8.07 2.86 -5.90
N GLY A 75 -7.13 3.00 -6.85
CA GLY A 75 -7.41 3.35 -8.24
C GLY A 75 -7.73 4.82 -8.46
N THR A 76 -7.43 5.70 -7.51
CA THR A 76 -7.58 7.15 -7.65
C THR A 76 -6.30 7.77 -8.18
N VAL A 77 -6.42 8.85 -8.95
CA VAL A 77 -5.27 9.65 -9.39
C VAL A 77 -5.08 10.79 -8.41
N GLU A 78 -3.88 10.92 -7.85
CA GLU A 78 -3.53 11.95 -6.88
C GLU A 78 -2.25 12.69 -7.27
N PRO A 79 -2.11 13.99 -6.92
CA PRO A 79 -0.85 14.72 -7.04
C PRO A 79 0.28 13.99 -6.31
N LYS A 80 1.47 13.93 -6.92
CA LYS A 80 2.69 13.40 -6.30
C LYS A 80 3.81 14.43 -6.29
N LEU A 81 4.44 14.65 -7.45
CA LEU A 81 5.46 15.69 -7.60
C LEU A 81 4.85 17.09 -7.75
N VAL A 82 3.65 17.17 -8.33
CA VAL A 82 2.99 18.46 -8.57
C VAL A 82 2.32 18.99 -7.29
N GLU A 83 2.46 20.29 -7.02
CA GLU A 83 1.76 20.94 -5.91
C GLU A 83 0.30 21.20 -6.27
N SER A 84 0.07 21.73 -7.48
CA SER A 84 -1.26 22.02 -8.00
C SER A 84 -1.29 22.01 -9.53
N HIS A 85 -2.48 21.82 -10.08
CA HIS A 85 -2.70 21.89 -11.52
C HIS A 85 -4.02 22.56 -11.85
N GLU A 86 -4.06 23.17 -13.04
CA GLU A 86 -5.26 23.79 -13.60
C GLU A 86 -5.39 23.36 -15.06
N ALA A 87 -6.60 22.93 -15.44
CA ALA A 87 -6.96 22.64 -16.82
C ALA A 87 -7.77 23.82 -17.37
N SER A 88 -7.50 24.22 -18.62
CA SER A 88 -8.31 25.23 -19.31
C SER A 88 -9.74 24.74 -19.55
N GLU A 89 -10.67 25.67 -19.77
CA GLU A 89 -12.09 25.36 -20.00
C GLU A 89 -12.31 24.45 -21.23
N ASP A 90 -11.47 24.58 -22.26
CA ASP A 90 -11.49 23.72 -23.44
C ASP A 90 -10.78 22.37 -23.25
N GLY A 91 -10.10 22.16 -22.11
CA GLY A 91 -9.38 20.93 -21.78
C GLY A 91 -8.10 20.70 -22.58
N LEU A 92 -7.58 21.69 -23.31
CA LEU A 92 -6.40 21.54 -24.18
C LEU A 92 -5.10 22.06 -23.57
N THR A 93 -5.18 22.89 -22.53
CA THR A 93 -4.02 23.45 -21.84
C THR A 93 -4.03 23.06 -20.38
N TYR A 94 -2.91 22.55 -19.90
CA TYR A 94 -2.71 22.19 -18.50
C TYR A 94 -1.52 22.98 -17.95
N THR A 95 -1.74 23.64 -16.81
CA THR A 95 -0.68 24.34 -16.07
C THR A 95 -0.39 23.57 -14.80
N PHE A 96 0.88 23.25 -14.56
CA PHE A 96 1.37 22.55 -13.37
C PHE A 96 2.31 23.48 -12.60
N LYS A 97 2.24 23.45 -11.26
CA LYS A 97 3.14 24.19 -10.37
C LYS A 97 3.96 23.23 -9.53
#